data_AF-A0AAJ0LG60-F1
#
_entry.id   AF-A0AAJ0LG60-F1
#
_cell.length_a   1.000
_cell.length_b   1.000
_cell.length_c   1.000
_cell.angle_alpha   90.00
_cell.angle_beta   90.00
_cell.angle_gamma   90.00
#
_symmetry.space_group_name_H-M   'P 1'
#
loop_
_entity.id
_entity.type
_entity.pdbx_description
1 polymer ?
#
loop_
_entity_poly.entity_id
_entity_poly.type
_entity_poly.pdbx_seq_one_letter_code
_entity_poly.pdbx_strand_id
1 'polypeptide(L)' 'MNIQVEDIRLNLGHIELAGHVFGPEDGLPVIALHGWLDNANSFARLAPRLRGLR' A
#
# COMPACT_ATOMS: atom_id res chain seq x y z
N MET A 1 4.03 -14.82 10.60
CA MET A 1 3.22 -14.51 9.40
C MET A 1 4.09 -13.68 8.49
N ASN A 2 4.45 -14.21 7.32
CA ASN A 2 5.21 -13.47 6.33
C ASN A 2 4.26 -12.45 5.69
N ILE A 3 4.52 -11.16 5.87
CA ILE A 3 3.72 -10.11 5.23
C ILE A 3 4.18 -10.10 3.78
N GLN A 4 3.36 -10.60 2.87
CA GLN A 4 3.59 -10.41 1.45
C GLN A 4 3.25 -8.95 1.14
N VAL A 5 4.28 -8.16 0.86
CA VAL A 5 4.15 -6.82 0.32
C VAL A 5 4.43 -6.94 -1.17
N GLU A 6 3.52 -6.44 -1.98
CA GLU A 6 3.68 -6.40 -3.43
C GLU A 6 4.03 -4.97 -3.85
N ASP A 7 5.14 -4.82 -4.58
CA ASP A 7 5.53 -3.56 -5.21
C ASP A 7 4.81 -3.38 -6.54
N ILE A 8 4.15 -2.25 -6.72
CA ILE A 8 3.44 -1.92 -7.95
C ILE A 8 3.87 -0.56 -8.53
N ARG A 9 3.66 -0.42 -9.84
CA ARG A 9 3.78 0.84 -10.59
C ARG A 9 2.44 1.19 -11.24
N LEU A 10 1.96 2.40 -10.97
CA LEU A 10 0.70 2.91 -11.49
C LEU A 10 0.99 4.05 -12.46
N ASN A 11 0.77 3.82 -13.75
CA ASN A 11 0.92 4.83 -14.79
C ASN A 11 -0.39 5.61 -14.96
N LEU A 12 -0.36 6.92 -14.70
CA LEU A 12 -1.52 7.83 -14.84
C LEU A 12 -1.48 8.65 -16.15
N GLY A 13 -0.60 8.29 -17.09
CA GLY A 13 -0.37 8.97 -18.38
C GLY A 13 0.50 10.22 -18.29
N HIS A 14 0.50 10.93 -17.15
CA HIS A 14 1.30 12.14 -16.93
C HIS A 14 2.35 11.98 -15.82
N ILE A 15 2.23 10.92 -15.01
CA ILE A 15 3.19 10.55 -13.97
C ILE A 15 3.07 9.05 -13.70
N GLU A 16 4.17 8.44 -13.24
CA GLU A 16 4.17 7.08 -12.70
C GLU A 16 4.35 7.13 -11.17
N LEU A 17 3.42 6.49 -10.46
CA LEU A 17 3.47 6.37 -9.00
C LEU A 17 3.94 4.97 -8.60
N ALA A 18 4.76 4.89 -7.54
CA ALA A 18 5.11 3.64 -6.90
C ALA A 18 4.22 3.42 -5.66
N GLY A 19 3.89 2.16 -5.38
CA GLY A 19 3.07 1.80 -4.21
C GLY A 19 3.39 0.41 -3.68
N HIS A 20 3.06 0.20 -2.41
CA HIS A 20 3.06 -1.11 -1.76
C HIS A 20 1.62 -1.57 -1.57
N VAL A 21 1.30 -2.79 -1.98
CA VAL A 21 0.00 -3.42 -1.75
C VAL A 21 0.10 -4.38 -0.57
N PHE A 22 -0.89 -4.29 0.33
CA PHE A 22 -1.03 -5.15 1.50
C PHE A 22 -2.42 -5.78 1.51
N GLY A 23 -2.57 -6.88 2.25
CA GLY A 23 -3.88 -7.47 2.48
C GLY A 23 -4.40 -8.32 1.32
N PRO A 24 -5.57 -8.97 1.51
CA PRO A 24 -6.12 -9.93 0.57
C PRO A 24 -6.71 -9.25 -0.67
N GLU A 25 -6.73 -9.94 -1.81
CA GLU A 25 -7.20 -9.39 -3.10
C GLU A 25 -8.69 -8.94 -3.07
N ASP A 26 -9.50 -9.60 -2.25
CA ASP A 26 -10.92 -9.32 -2.02
C ASP A 26 -11.18 -8.37 -0.84
N GLY A 27 -10.14 -7.73 -0.29
CA GLY A 27 -10.25 -6.76 0.78
C GLY A 27 -11.02 -5.49 0.38
N LEU A 28 -11.56 -4.79 1.38
CA LEU A 28 -12.14 -3.47 1.20
C LEU A 28 -11.08 -2.50 0.65
N PRO A 29 -11.33 -1.79 -0.46
CA PRO A 29 -10.32 -0.97 -1.11
C PRO A 29 -10.00 0.29 -0.30
N VAL A 30 -8.72 0.51 -0.02
CA VAL A 30 -8.20 1.63 0.77
C VAL A 30 -6.92 2.16 0.15
N ILE A 31 -6.79 3.49 0.06
CA ILE A 31 -5.54 4.16 -0.31
C ILE A 31 -4.94 4.79 0.95
N ALA A 32 -3.74 4.34 1.34
CA ALA A 32 -3.00 4.89 2.46
C ALA A 32 -1.99 5.95 1.98
N LEU A 33 -2.12 7.19 2.46
CA LEU A 33 -1.26 8.32 2.07
C LEU A 33 -0.32 8.70 3.21
N HIS A 34 0.97 8.82 2.92
CA HIS A 34 2.00 9.10 3.93
C HIS A 34 2.10 10.60 4.26
N GLY A 35 2.89 10.92 5.30
CA GLY A 35 3.21 12.29 5.70
C GLY A 35 4.14 13.02 4.72
N TRP A 36 4.29 14.33 4.91
CA TRP A 36 5.20 15.14 4.10
C TRP A 36 6.66 14.67 4.28
N LEU A 37 7.38 14.53 3.16
CA LEU A 37 8.76 14.01 3.08
C LEU A 37 8.95 12.53 3.50
N ASP A 38 7.88 11.80 3.79
CA ASP A 38 7.93 10.36 4.03
C ASP A 38 7.67 9.54 2.74
N ASN A 39 7.39 8.24 2.89
CA ASN A 39 6.97 7.33 1.82
C ASN A 39 6.05 6.20 2.34
N ALA A 40 5.71 5.24 1.47
CA ALA A 40 4.83 4.11 1.78
C ALA A 40 5.25 3.27 3.01
N ASN A 41 6.54 3.28 3.38
CA ASN A 41 7.04 2.53 4.52
C ASN A 41 6.53 3.08 5.89
N SER A 42 5.91 4.26 5.91
CA SER A 42 5.16 4.78 7.06
C SER A 42 4.12 3.77 7.58
N PHE A 43 3.57 2.95 6.68
CA PHE A 43 2.52 1.99 6.99
C PHE A 43 3.02 0.55 7.22
N ALA A 44 4.32 0.28 7.12
CA ALA A 44 4.86 -1.09 7.16
C ALA A 44 4.47 -1.87 8.42
N ARG A 45 4.29 -1.19 9.56
CA ARG A 45 3.84 -1.80 10.82
C ARG A 45 2.32 -1.81 11.00
N LEU A 46 1.61 -0.87 10.38
CA LEU A 46 0.15 -0.72 10.54
C LEU A 46 -0.61 -1.61 9.57
N ALA A 47 -0.25 -1.61 8.29
CA ALA A 47 -0.96 -2.33 7.23
C ALA A 47 -1.18 -3.83 7.54
N PRO A 48 -0.20 -4.59 8.09
CA PRO A 48 -0.40 -6.00 8.46
C PRO A 48 -1.46 -6.25 9.55
N ARG A 49 -1.84 -5.20 10.29
CA ARG A 49 -2.80 -5.29 11.40
C ARG A 49 -4.21 -4.92 10.96
N LEU A 50 -4.37 -4.29 9.79
CA LEU A 50 -5.65 -3.86 9.23
C LEU A 50 -6.27 -5.01 8.40
N ARG A 51 -6.86 -5.98 9.08
CA ARG A 51 -7.44 -7.16 8.43
C ARG A 51 -8.63 -6.78 7.54
N GLY A 52 -8.71 -7.42 6.37
CA GLY A 52 -9.82 -7.27 5.44
C GLY A 52 -9.78 -6.00 4.59
N LEU A 53 -8.68 -5.25 4.61
CA LEU A 53 -8.45 -4.09 3.73
C LEU A 53 -7.42 -4.45 2.65
N ARG A 54 -7.50 -3.76 1.50
CA ARG A 54 -6.51 -3.82 0.43
C ARG A 54 -6.13 -2.43 -0.05
#